data_AF-A0A0N4U1M4-F1
#
_entry.id   AF-A0A0N4U1M4-F1
#
_cell.length_a   1.000
_cell.length_b   1.000
_cell.length_c   1.000
_cell.angle_alpha   90.00
_cell.angle_beta   90.00
_cell.angle_gamma   90.00
#
_symmetry.space_group_name_H-M   'P 1'
#
loop_
_entity.id
_entity.type
_entity.pdbx_description
1 polymer ?
#
loop_
_entity_poly.entity_id
_entity_poly.type
_entity_poly.pdbx_seq_one_letter_code
_entity_poly.pdbx_strand_id
1 'polypeptide(L)'
;MSNRSPSQSPSRHITVVDVYDLAASIGKDFERIIDLFGSDSVRQIMPKVISALETLEALANNNEKENEEIISLKKAVERLENDKYLKQQDRLKFEMELEAIEENYRKEIDDLWTMVKNLQLENRHLSELSSHANSPTLPGALRDEDLNVMLELRELSNKQKEQIKELQKDIDTYSCEVENLHNNIEKLIRQNEELLRKNASLQKQGRMLVEEKSDIIKRLQLTEESNIKLTKLFKDATRQCKDLQQYQMEDGENAPKFTLAELREVLQEKNLLKGKVMELEEELEQLRPKSSSSSSSETNKDLLFETRSSNSDECTVYGPINKEPEEKLRPWKYERKDSGVRKFFRFFFKEGFKDSPMHAPSSPVPPMRTMSSLSNINVSPRS
;
A
#
# COMPACT_ATOMS: atom_id res chain seq x y z
N MET A 1 -39.83 -6.57 -15.52
CA MET A 1 -38.93 -7.10 -14.47
C MET A 1 -38.05 -5.95 -14.02
N SER A 2 -38.30 -5.37 -12.85
CA SER A 2 -37.48 -4.28 -12.33
C SER A 2 -36.08 -4.81 -12.06
N ASN A 3 -35.15 -4.52 -12.97
CA ASN A 3 -33.72 -4.68 -12.74
C ASN A 3 -33.37 -3.81 -11.55
N ARG A 4 -33.40 -4.39 -10.34
CA ARG A 4 -32.74 -3.81 -9.18
C ARG A 4 -31.31 -3.56 -9.61
N SER A 5 -30.95 -2.28 -9.71
CA SER A 5 -29.57 -1.89 -9.98
C SER A 5 -28.69 -2.64 -8.97
N PRO A 6 -27.58 -3.27 -9.39
CA PRO A 6 -26.72 -4.05 -8.50
C PRO A 6 -26.12 -3.22 -7.34
N SER A 7 -26.33 -1.90 -7.34
CA SER A 7 -26.01 -0.98 -6.25
C SER A 7 -26.89 -1.12 -5.00
N GLN A 8 -28.06 -1.78 -5.06
CA GLN A 8 -28.97 -1.93 -3.91
C GLN A 8 -28.97 -3.32 -3.27
N SER A 9 -28.07 -4.21 -3.66
CA SER A 9 -27.97 -5.52 -3.00
C SER A 9 -27.50 -5.32 -1.55
N PRO A 10 -28.31 -5.69 -0.53
CA PRO A 10 -27.94 -5.54 0.88
C PRO A 10 -26.58 -6.18 1.21
N SER A 11 -26.23 -7.20 0.43
CA SER A 11 -24.96 -7.93 0.48
C SER A 11 -23.71 -7.06 0.29
N ARG A 12 -23.81 -5.85 -0.29
CA ARG A 12 -22.66 -4.93 -0.39
C ARG A 12 -22.34 -4.18 0.92
N HIS A 13 -23.24 -4.23 1.90
CA HIS A 13 -23.06 -3.53 3.17
C HIS A 13 -22.77 -4.50 4.32
N ILE A 14 -22.64 -5.80 4.04
CA ILE A 14 -22.33 -6.77 5.08
C ILE A 14 -20.90 -6.53 5.59
N THR A 15 -20.81 -6.23 6.87
CA THR A 15 -19.55 -6.03 7.58
C THR A 15 -19.10 -7.32 8.25
N VAL A 16 -17.85 -7.37 8.65
CA VAL A 16 -17.30 -8.47 9.46
C VAL A 16 -18.08 -8.62 10.78
N VAL A 17 -18.58 -7.51 11.34
CA VAL A 17 -19.40 -7.51 12.56
C VAL A 17 -20.72 -8.25 12.35
N ASP A 18 -21.40 -8.02 11.23
CA ASP A 18 -22.65 -8.72 10.90
C ASP A 18 -22.44 -10.24 10.79
N VAL A 19 -21.28 -10.67 10.30
CA VAL A 19 -20.92 -12.09 10.22
C VAL A 19 -20.70 -12.68 11.61
N TYR A 20 -20.10 -11.92 12.53
CA TYR A 20 -19.93 -12.36 13.93
C TYR A 20 -21.27 -12.44 14.67
N ASP A 21 -22.17 -11.48 14.46
CA ASP A 21 -23.51 -11.50 15.07
C ASP A 21 -24.34 -12.67 14.53
N LEU A 22 -24.24 -12.95 13.23
CA LEU A 22 -24.86 -14.11 12.61
C LEU A 22 -24.28 -15.42 13.16
N ALA A 23 -22.95 -15.51 13.28
CA ALA A 23 -22.29 -16.69 13.85
C ALA A 23 -22.71 -16.92 15.32
N ALA A 24 -22.86 -15.86 16.10
CA ALA A 24 -23.34 -15.94 17.49
C ALA A 24 -24.80 -16.38 17.56
N SER A 25 -25.68 -15.87 16.68
CA SER A 25 -27.08 -16.31 16.61
C SER A 25 -27.18 -17.80 16.22
N ILE A 26 -26.45 -18.21 15.19
CA ILE A 26 -26.41 -19.61 14.73
C ILE A 26 -25.84 -20.52 15.82
N GLY A 27 -24.80 -20.07 16.55
CA GLY A 27 -24.22 -20.80 17.66
C GLY A 27 -25.25 -21.08 18.77
N LYS A 28 -26.01 -20.07 19.19
CA LYS A 28 -27.09 -20.21 20.19
C LYS A 28 -28.18 -21.18 19.75
N ASP A 29 -28.53 -21.19 18.47
CA ASP A 29 -29.51 -22.14 17.94
C ASP A 29 -28.95 -23.57 17.92
N PHE A 30 -27.66 -23.75 17.61
CA PHE A 30 -27.01 -25.05 17.73
C PHE A 30 -26.89 -25.54 19.17
N GLU A 31 -26.60 -24.66 20.14
CA GLU A 31 -26.64 -24.99 21.57
C GLU A 31 -28.01 -25.56 21.95
N ARG A 32 -29.09 -24.85 21.57
CA ARG A 32 -30.46 -25.31 21.81
C ARG A 32 -30.76 -26.67 21.18
N ILE A 33 -30.25 -26.94 19.98
CA ILE A 33 -30.43 -28.23 19.30
C ILE A 33 -29.64 -29.33 20.02
N ILE A 34 -28.42 -29.06 20.46
CA ILE A 34 -27.58 -30.03 21.18
C ILE A 34 -28.21 -30.38 22.53
N ASP A 35 -28.75 -29.40 23.25
CA ASP A 35 -29.43 -29.62 24.53
C ASP A 35 -30.69 -30.50 24.38
N LEU A 36 -31.38 -30.43 23.25
CA LEU A 36 -32.62 -31.19 22.99
C LEU A 36 -32.40 -32.56 22.33
N PHE A 37 -31.44 -32.66 21.41
CA PHE A 37 -31.26 -33.84 20.53
C PHE A 37 -29.87 -34.48 20.63
N GLY A 38 -29.02 -34.01 21.54
CA GLY A 38 -27.64 -34.47 21.67
C GLY A 38 -26.71 -33.93 20.57
N SER A 39 -25.40 -34.04 20.82
CA SER A 39 -24.36 -33.46 19.98
C SER A 39 -24.23 -34.11 18.59
N ASP A 40 -24.61 -35.38 18.46
CA ASP A 40 -24.51 -36.13 17.20
C ASP A 40 -25.37 -35.54 16.07
N SER A 41 -26.49 -34.90 16.43
CA SER A 41 -27.40 -34.26 15.46
C SER A 41 -26.74 -33.12 14.68
N VAL A 42 -25.77 -32.42 15.28
CA VAL A 42 -25.13 -31.22 14.69
C VAL A 42 -23.70 -31.52 14.22
N ARG A 43 -23.09 -32.60 14.69
CA ARG A 43 -21.66 -32.93 14.51
C ARG A 43 -21.17 -32.88 13.06
N GLN A 44 -21.98 -33.32 12.10
CA GLN A 44 -21.59 -33.35 10.68
C GLN A 44 -21.87 -32.03 9.93
N ILE A 45 -22.85 -31.24 10.36
CA ILE A 45 -23.22 -29.98 9.72
C ILE A 45 -22.37 -28.81 10.23
N MET A 46 -21.95 -28.85 11.50
CA MET A 46 -21.17 -27.78 12.14
C MET A 46 -19.93 -27.37 11.33
N PRO A 47 -19.07 -28.29 10.84
CA PRO A 47 -17.88 -27.89 10.08
C PRO A 47 -18.22 -27.20 8.76
N LYS A 48 -19.35 -27.57 8.12
CA LYS A 48 -19.80 -26.94 6.87
C LYS A 48 -20.31 -25.52 7.12
N VAL A 49 -21.04 -25.32 8.22
CA VAL A 49 -21.52 -23.98 8.61
C VAL A 49 -20.35 -23.09 8.98
N ILE A 50 -19.37 -23.60 9.72
CA ILE A 50 -18.13 -22.86 10.00
C ILE A 50 -17.44 -22.50 8.68
N SER A 51 -17.23 -23.46 7.78
CA SER A 51 -16.59 -23.19 6.48
C SER A 51 -17.34 -22.14 5.65
N ALA A 52 -18.68 -22.12 5.71
CA ALA A 52 -19.50 -21.12 5.04
C ALA A 52 -19.35 -19.74 5.69
N LEU A 53 -19.38 -19.66 7.02
CA LEU A 53 -19.18 -18.42 7.77
C LEU A 53 -17.75 -17.86 7.59
N GLU A 54 -16.74 -18.71 7.51
CA GLU A 54 -15.36 -18.30 7.21
C GLU A 54 -15.23 -17.71 5.81
N THR A 55 -15.92 -18.32 4.83
CA THR A 55 -15.96 -17.80 3.46
C THR A 55 -16.71 -16.46 3.43
N LEU A 56 -17.79 -16.34 4.20
CA LEU A 56 -18.55 -15.10 4.31
C LEU A 56 -17.75 -14.00 5.01
N GLU A 57 -16.98 -14.31 6.06
CA GLU A 57 -16.08 -13.38 6.74
C GLU A 57 -15.00 -12.86 5.77
N ALA A 58 -14.40 -13.76 4.97
CA ALA A 58 -13.42 -13.37 3.96
C ALA A 58 -14.04 -12.44 2.91
N LEU A 59 -15.27 -12.74 2.46
CA LEU A 59 -16.01 -11.88 1.52
C LEU A 59 -16.38 -10.53 2.14
N ALA A 60 -16.83 -10.49 3.39
CA ALA A 60 -17.17 -9.25 4.10
C ALA A 60 -15.93 -8.36 4.29
N ASN A 61 -14.81 -8.94 4.69
CA ASN A 61 -13.54 -8.21 4.84
C ASN A 61 -13.03 -7.66 3.49
N ASN A 62 -13.13 -8.45 2.41
CA ASN A 62 -12.80 -7.96 1.08
C ASN A 62 -13.74 -6.84 0.64
N ASN A 63 -15.04 -6.95 0.96
CA ASN A 63 -16.03 -5.92 0.67
C ASN A 63 -15.74 -4.60 1.40
N GLU A 64 -15.37 -4.66 2.68
CA GLU A 64 -14.93 -3.49 3.45
C GLU A 64 -13.74 -2.81 2.79
N LYS A 65 -12.70 -3.56 2.40
CA LYS A 65 -11.53 -3.01 1.70
C LYS A 65 -11.87 -2.39 0.35
N GLU A 66 -12.69 -3.05 -0.45
CA GLU A 66 -13.16 -2.52 -1.74
C GLU A 66 -13.98 -1.24 -1.54
N ASN A 67 -14.83 -1.18 -0.51
CA ASN A 67 -15.60 0.02 -0.17
C ASN A 67 -14.69 1.18 0.27
N GLU A 68 -13.66 0.92 1.09
CA GLU A 68 -12.64 1.91 1.45
C GLU A 68 -11.90 2.44 0.21
N GLU A 69 -11.51 1.55 -0.70
CA GLU A 69 -10.86 1.91 -1.96
C GLU A 69 -11.79 2.77 -2.82
N ILE A 70 -13.06 2.37 -2.99
CA ILE A 70 -14.06 3.16 -3.72
C ILE A 70 -14.23 4.56 -3.11
N ILE A 71 -14.28 4.69 -1.78
CA ILE A 71 -14.36 6.00 -1.11
C ILE A 71 -13.11 6.82 -1.40
N SER A 72 -11.93 6.21 -1.36
CA SER A 72 -10.66 6.89 -1.66
C SER A 72 -10.60 7.38 -3.12
N LEU A 73 -11.08 6.57 -4.06
CA LEU A 73 -11.13 6.89 -5.48
C LEU A 73 -12.14 7.99 -5.76
N LYS A 74 -13.32 7.96 -5.13
CA LYS A 74 -14.31 9.05 -5.24
C LYS A 74 -13.73 10.38 -4.77
N LYS A 75 -13.04 10.40 -3.62
CA LYS A 75 -12.33 11.59 -3.13
C LYS A 75 -11.20 12.04 -4.05
N ALA A 76 -10.53 11.11 -4.74
CA ALA A 76 -9.49 11.46 -5.72
C ALA A 76 -10.09 12.06 -6.99
N VAL A 77 -11.19 11.51 -7.50
CA VAL A 77 -11.93 12.05 -8.65
C VAL A 77 -12.44 13.45 -8.35
N GLU A 78 -13.10 13.67 -7.21
CA GLU A 78 -13.59 14.99 -6.80
C GLU A 78 -12.46 16.04 -6.76
N ARG A 79 -11.28 15.68 -6.22
CA ARG A 79 -10.10 16.55 -6.21
C ARG A 79 -9.60 16.87 -7.63
N LEU A 80 -9.54 15.87 -8.51
CA LEU A 80 -9.08 16.04 -9.89
C LEU A 80 -10.07 16.86 -10.73
N GLU A 81 -11.37 16.71 -10.50
CA GLU A 81 -12.41 17.52 -11.14
C GLU A 81 -12.30 18.99 -10.74
N ASN A 82 -12.09 19.27 -9.45
CA ASN A 82 -11.86 20.62 -8.94
C ASN A 82 -10.57 21.24 -9.51
N ASP A 83 -9.46 20.49 -9.55
CA ASP A 83 -8.19 20.95 -10.15
C ASP A 83 -8.34 21.23 -11.65
N LYS A 84 -9.06 20.38 -12.39
CA LYS A 84 -9.37 20.60 -13.81
C LYS A 84 -10.20 21.87 -14.01
N TYR A 85 -11.22 22.09 -13.18
CA TYR A 85 -12.07 23.28 -13.24
C TYR A 85 -11.26 24.56 -12.99
N LEU A 86 -10.42 24.59 -11.95
CA LEU A 86 -9.55 25.73 -11.63
C LEU A 86 -8.57 26.03 -12.77
N LYS A 87 -7.88 25.01 -13.30
CA LYS A 87 -6.98 25.16 -14.46
C LYS A 87 -7.70 25.68 -15.69
N GLN A 88 -8.94 25.24 -15.93
CA GLN A 88 -9.74 25.75 -17.03
C GLN A 88 -10.11 27.22 -16.83
N GLN A 89 -10.47 27.62 -15.61
CA GLN A 89 -10.77 29.02 -15.29
C GLN A 89 -9.53 29.91 -15.46
N ASP A 90 -8.37 29.47 -15.00
CA ASP A 90 -7.13 30.22 -15.15
C ASP A 90 -6.71 30.31 -16.62
N ARG A 91 -6.88 29.23 -17.41
CA ARG A 91 -6.67 29.27 -18.86
C ARG A 91 -7.54 30.33 -19.55
N LEU A 92 -8.83 30.40 -19.19
CA LEU A 92 -9.74 31.41 -19.74
C LEU A 92 -9.33 32.83 -19.34
N LYS A 93 -8.88 33.04 -18.10
CA LYS A 93 -8.35 34.35 -17.67
C LYS A 93 -7.11 34.74 -18.47
N PHE A 94 -6.16 33.82 -18.65
CA PHE A 94 -4.96 34.08 -19.44
C PHE A 94 -5.30 34.38 -20.91
N GLU A 95 -6.28 33.70 -21.49
CA GLU A 95 -6.77 33.98 -22.84
C GLU A 95 -7.37 35.38 -22.95
N MET A 96 -8.21 35.78 -21.99
CA MET A 96 -8.76 37.15 -21.93
C MET A 96 -7.68 38.22 -21.73
N GLU A 97 -6.67 37.96 -20.88
CA GLU A 97 -5.54 38.87 -20.68
C GLU A 97 -4.69 38.98 -21.95
N LEU A 98 -4.48 37.87 -22.66
CA LEU A 98 -3.76 37.85 -23.92
C LEU A 98 -4.51 38.64 -25.00
N GLU A 99 -5.81 38.43 -25.16
CA GLU A 99 -6.66 39.20 -26.08
C GLU A 99 -6.62 40.69 -25.75
N ALA A 100 -6.67 41.06 -24.47
CA ALA A 100 -6.59 42.47 -24.04
C ALA A 100 -5.22 43.11 -24.38
N ILE A 101 -4.13 42.36 -24.23
CA ILE A 101 -2.78 42.79 -24.61
C ILE A 101 -2.68 42.95 -26.13
N GLU A 102 -3.18 42.00 -26.91
CA GLU A 102 -3.20 42.06 -28.37
C GLU A 102 -4.01 43.25 -28.88
N GLU A 103 -5.19 43.50 -28.30
CA GLU A 103 -6.03 44.65 -28.62
C GLU A 103 -5.32 45.97 -28.28
N ASN A 104 -4.59 46.02 -27.17
CA ASN A 104 -3.78 47.19 -26.83
C ASN A 104 -2.66 47.42 -27.86
N TYR A 105 -1.94 46.37 -28.27
CA TYR A 105 -0.92 46.48 -29.32
C TYR A 105 -1.51 46.89 -30.68
N ARG A 106 -2.71 46.41 -31.05
CA ARG A 106 -3.39 46.87 -32.26
C ARG A 106 -3.68 48.36 -32.22
N LYS A 107 -4.21 48.86 -31.09
CA LYS A 107 -4.45 50.30 -30.89
C LYS A 107 -3.17 51.11 -30.96
N GLU A 108 -2.11 50.66 -30.30
CA GLU A 108 -0.80 51.32 -30.36
C GLU A 108 -0.26 51.39 -31.79
N ILE A 109 -0.41 50.32 -32.58
CA ILE A 109 -0.01 50.29 -34.00
C ILE A 109 -0.84 51.29 -34.81
N ASP A 110 -2.15 51.33 -34.63
CA ASP A 110 -3.05 52.27 -35.33
C ASP A 110 -2.72 53.73 -34.96
N ASP A 111 -2.48 54.02 -33.67
CA ASP A 111 -2.07 55.33 -33.18
C ASP A 111 -0.73 55.76 -33.79
N LEU A 112 0.27 54.85 -33.84
CA LEU A 112 1.54 55.11 -34.51
C LEU A 112 1.36 55.34 -36.02
N TRP A 113 0.48 54.58 -36.67
CA TRP A 113 0.21 54.73 -38.09
C TRP A 113 -0.45 56.08 -38.41
N THR A 114 -1.42 56.52 -37.59
CA THR A 114 -2.02 57.85 -37.71
C THR A 114 -1.00 58.96 -37.47
N MET A 115 -0.11 58.80 -36.49
CA MET A 115 0.97 59.75 -36.22
C MET A 115 1.93 59.89 -37.42
N VAL A 116 2.37 58.75 -37.99
CA VAL A 116 3.25 58.75 -39.18
C VAL A 116 2.55 59.42 -40.36
N LYS A 117 1.26 59.14 -40.59
CA LYS A 117 0.48 59.78 -41.66
C LYS A 117 0.38 61.30 -41.47
N ASN A 118 0.15 61.77 -40.24
CA ASN A 118 0.10 63.20 -39.92
C ASN A 118 1.46 63.87 -40.18
N LEU A 119 2.55 63.26 -39.72
CA LEU A 119 3.91 63.75 -39.97
C LEU A 119 4.28 63.76 -41.45
N GLN A 120 3.85 62.76 -42.23
CA GLN A 120 4.05 62.74 -43.68
C GLN A 120 3.30 63.87 -44.39
N LEU A 121 2.07 64.17 -43.97
CA LEU A 121 1.30 65.30 -44.50
C LEU A 121 1.95 66.64 -44.14
N GLU A 122 2.41 66.80 -42.91
CA GLU A 122 3.12 68.01 -42.46
C GLU A 122 4.43 68.20 -43.24
N ASN A 123 5.24 67.15 -43.40
CA ASN A 123 6.47 67.21 -44.19
C ASN A 123 6.22 67.56 -45.65
N ARG A 124 5.13 67.06 -46.25
CA ARG A 124 4.74 67.43 -47.62
C ARG A 124 4.36 68.92 -47.68
N HIS A 125 3.56 69.40 -46.75
CA HIS A 125 3.15 70.80 -46.67
C HIS A 125 4.36 71.74 -46.48
N LEU A 126 5.31 71.40 -45.60
CA LEU A 126 6.55 72.16 -45.41
C LEU A 126 7.44 72.14 -46.66
N SER A 127 7.50 71.01 -47.37
CA SER A 127 8.26 70.89 -48.62
C SER A 127 7.66 71.75 -49.74
N GLU A 128 6.33 71.82 -49.83
CA GLU A 128 5.62 72.70 -50.76
C GLU A 128 5.89 74.17 -50.45
N LEU A 129 5.83 74.58 -49.19
CA LEU A 129 6.17 75.95 -48.78
C LEU A 129 7.62 76.32 -49.13
N SER A 130 8.56 75.37 -49.01
CA SER A 130 9.97 75.57 -49.34
C SER A 130 10.22 75.67 -50.85
N SER A 131 9.52 74.88 -51.66
CA SER A 131 9.70 74.87 -53.12
C SER A 131 9.16 76.13 -53.80
N HIS A 132 8.10 76.74 -53.27
CA HIS A 132 7.56 78.01 -53.78
C HIS A 132 8.50 79.20 -53.57
N ALA A 133 9.53 79.09 -52.72
CA ALA A 133 10.51 80.16 -52.52
C ALA A 133 11.58 80.23 -53.62
N ASN A 134 11.76 79.20 -54.46
CA ASN A 134 12.91 79.11 -55.36
C ASN A 134 12.49 78.83 -56.82
N SER A 135 12.22 79.88 -57.61
CA SER A 135 12.11 79.76 -59.09
C SER A 135 12.46 81.04 -59.84
N PRO A 136 13.49 80.98 -60.72
CA PRO A 136 13.48 81.79 -61.95
C PRO A 136 13.89 80.99 -63.22
N THR A 137 12.94 80.90 -64.16
CA THR A 137 12.97 81.14 -65.64
C THR A 137 14.22 80.92 -66.51
N LEU A 138 14.06 80.32 -67.73
CA LEU A 138 14.46 80.79 -69.12
C LEU A 138 14.70 79.67 -70.22
N PRO A 139 14.73 79.94 -71.57
CA PRO A 139 13.85 79.31 -72.63
C PRO A 139 14.48 78.73 -73.95
N GLY A 140 13.68 77.99 -74.77
CA GLY A 140 13.59 77.76 -76.26
C GLY A 140 14.83 77.60 -77.19
N ALA A 141 14.87 76.89 -78.32
CA ALA A 141 13.94 75.99 -79.05
C ALA A 141 14.70 75.00 -80.00
N LEU A 142 15.99 75.24 -80.33
CA LEU A 142 16.94 74.13 -80.67
C LEU A 142 17.20 73.22 -79.47
N ARG A 143 16.85 73.76 -78.31
CA ARG A 143 16.59 73.08 -77.08
C ARG A 143 15.50 72.03 -77.19
N ASP A 144 14.55 71.99 -78.11
CA ASP A 144 13.39 71.09 -77.93
C ASP A 144 13.73 69.59 -77.90
N GLU A 145 14.66 69.11 -78.73
CA GLU A 145 15.12 67.71 -78.64
C GLU A 145 16.03 67.49 -77.43
N ASP A 146 17.01 68.37 -77.20
CA ASP A 146 17.86 68.34 -76.00
C ASP A 146 17.05 68.48 -74.71
N LEU A 147 15.94 69.23 -74.76
CA LEU A 147 14.98 69.48 -73.70
C LEU A 147 14.08 68.27 -73.56
N ASN A 148 13.69 67.60 -74.65
CA ASN A 148 12.96 66.34 -74.57
C ASN A 148 13.83 65.26 -73.91
N VAL A 149 15.07 65.07 -74.36
CA VAL A 149 16.05 64.18 -73.72
C VAL A 149 16.29 64.58 -72.27
N MET A 150 16.44 65.87 -71.97
CA MET A 150 16.64 66.35 -70.60
C MET A 150 15.39 66.18 -69.73
N LEU A 151 14.17 66.27 -70.31
CA LEU A 151 12.91 65.97 -69.65
C LEU A 151 12.80 64.47 -69.39
N GLU A 152 13.15 63.60 -70.34
CA GLU A 152 13.19 62.15 -70.15
C GLU A 152 14.20 61.73 -69.08
N LEU A 153 15.41 62.30 -69.10
CA LEU A 153 16.42 62.08 -68.06
C LEU A 153 15.96 62.62 -66.70
N ARG A 154 15.26 63.76 -66.67
CA ARG A 154 14.67 64.31 -65.45
C ARG A 154 13.56 63.41 -64.92
N GLU A 155 12.69 62.89 -65.79
CA GLU A 155 11.66 61.93 -65.44
C GLU A 155 12.25 60.62 -64.92
N LEU A 156 13.28 60.09 -65.58
CA LEU A 156 13.99 58.90 -65.14
C LEU A 156 14.70 59.13 -63.80
N SER A 157 15.34 60.29 -63.62
CA SER A 157 15.96 60.69 -62.36
C SER A 157 14.92 60.84 -61.23
N ASN A 158 13.75 61.41 -61.53
CA ASN A 158 12.65 61.50 -60.58
C ASN A 158 12.09 60.11 -60.25
N LYS A 159 11.89 59.23 -61.23
CA LYS A 159 11.47 57.83 -61.02
C LYS A 159 12.46 57.07 -60.14
N GLN A 160 13.76 57.20 -60.41
CA GLN A 160 14.82 56.60 -59.59
C GLN A 160 14.83 57.18 -58.17
N LYS A 161 14.65 58.49 -58.00
CA LYS A 161 14.53 59.11 -56.66
C LYS A 161 13.34 58.57 -55.88
N GLU A 162 12.19 58.40 -56.53
CA GLU A 162 11.01 57.81 -55.87
C GLU A 162 11.23 56.33 -55.53
N GLN A 163 11.84 55.54 -56.42
CA GLN A 163 12.23 54.16 -56.11
C GLN A 163 13.21 54.06 -54.94
N ILE A 164 14.20 54.95 -54.86
CA ILE A 164 15.13 55.01 -53.73
C ILE A 164 14.39 55.35 -52.43
N LYS A 165 13.43 56.28 -52.47
CA LYS A 165 12.61 56.61 -51.29
C LYS A 165 11.73 55.45 -50.84
N GLU A 166 11.15 54.71 -51.79
CA GLU A 166 10.34 53.52 -51.51
C GLU A 166 11.19 52.42 -50.88
N LEU A 167 12.34 52.09 -51.49
CA LEU A 167 13.28 51.12 -50.93
C LEU A 167 13.82 51.54 -49.55
N GLN A 168 14.07 52.84 -49.33
CA GLN A 168 14.48 53.34 -48.02
C GLN A 168 13.37 53.14 -46.97
N LYS A 169 12.12 53.42 -47.32
CA LYS A 169 10.97 53.17 -46.45
C LYS A 169 10.83 51.68 -46.12
N ASP A 170 11.00 50.81 -47.11
CA ASP A 170 10.95 49.36 -46.91
C ASP A 170 12.07 48.89 -45.95
N ILE A 171 13.30 49.39 -46.13
CA ILE A 171 14.43 49.12 -45.22
C ILE A 171 14.09 49.55 -43.79
N ASP A 172 13.54 50.75 -43.61
CA ASP A 172 13.16 51.25 -42.28
C ASP A 172 12.08 50.37 -41.63
N THR A 173 11.10 49.90 -42.42
CA THR A 173 10.07 48.96 -41.93
C THR A 173 10.65 47.61 -41.53
N TYR A 174 11.50 47.01 -42.36
CA TYR A 174 12.16 45.74 -42.04
C TYR A 174 13.10 45.87 -40.84
N SER A 175 13.77 47.01 -40.66
CA SER A 175 14.59 47.27 -39.47
C SER A 175 13.75 47.25 -38.19
N CYS A 176 12.59 47.89 -38.21
CA CYS A 176 11.67 47.89 -37.08
C CYS A 176 11.11 46.48 -36.78
N GLU A 177 10.76 45.71 -37.81
CA GLU A 177 10.33 44.31 -37.65
C GLU A 177 11.42 43.42 -37.04
N VAL A 178 12.67 43.57 -37.49
CA VAL A 178 13.83 42.84 -36.96
C VAL A 178 14.06 43.17 -35.48
N GLU A 179 13.96 44.44 -35.09
CA GLU A 179 14.06 44.86 -33.68
C GLU A 179 12.93 44.25 -32.82
N ASN A 180 11.69 44.25 -33.32
CA ASN A 180 10.55 43.63 -32.63
C ASN A 180 10.73 42.13 -32.44
N LEU A 181 11.18 41.43 -33.49
CA LEU A 181 11.49 40.00 -33.42
C LEU A 181 12.65 39.72 -32.45
N HIS A 182 13.68 40.57 -32.46
CA HIS A 182 14.80 40.47 -31.52
C HIS A 182 14.33 40.58 -30.06
N ASN A 183 13.49 41.57 -29.76
CA ASN A 183 12.88 41.75 -28.43
C ASN A 183 12.02 40.55 -28.01
N ASN A 184 11.26 39.95 -28.94
CA ASN A 184 10.46 38.76 -28.66
C ASN A 184 11.34 37.52 -28.40
N ILE A 185 12.43 37.36 -29.15
CA ILE A 185 13.42 36.28 -28.92
C ILE A 185 14.06 36.45 -27.54
N GLU A 186 14.44 37.66 -27.13
CA GLU A 186 14.97 37.91 -25.79
C GLU A 186 13.98 37.53 -24.68
N LYS A 187 12.70 37.91 -24.83
CA LYS A 187 11.65 37.52 -23.87
C LYS A 187 11.53 36.00 -23.77
N LEU A 188 11.52 35.29 -24.90
CA LEU A 188 11.46 33.82 -24.95
C LEU A 188 12.68 33.17 -24.30
N ILE A 189 13.89 33.73 -24.50
CA ILE A 189 15.11 33.25 -23.84
C ILE A 189 14.97 33.35 -22.31
N ARG A 190 14.54 34.51 -21.79
CA ARG A 190 14.35 34.71 -20.34
C ARG A 190 13.30 33.77 -19.77
N GLN A 191 12.20 33.54 -20.49
CA GLN A 191 11.16 32.58 -20.09
C GLN A 191 11.70 31.15 -20.05
N ASN A 192 12.50 30.75 -21.03
CA ASN A 192 13.10 29.42 -21.08
C ASN A 192 14.08 29.20 -19.92
N GLU A 193 14.93 30.18 -19.61
CA GLU A 193 15.82 30.14 -18.44
C GLU A 193 15.06 29.98 -17.12
N GLU A 194 13.94 30.69 -16.96
CA GLU A 194 13.08 30.56 -15.79
C GLU A 194 12.45 29.17 -15.70
N LEU A 195 11.99 28.60 -16.82
CA LEU A 195 11.47 27.24 -16.88
C LEU A 195 12.54 26.20 -16.56
N LEU A 196 13.76 26.36 -17.06
CA LEU A 196 14.90 25.49 -16.72
C LEU A 196 15.22 25.56 -15.22
N ARG A 197 15.22 26.75 -14.61
CA ARG A 197 15.40 26.92 -13.15
C ARG A 197 14.29 26.26 -12.35
N LYS A 198 13.03 26.43 -12.75
CA LYS A 198 11.87 25.76 -12.12
C LYS A 198 11.95 24.24 -12.25
N ASN A 199 12.31 23.73 -13.43
CA ASN A 199 12.47 22.30 -13.67
C ASN A 199 13.58 21.71 -12.78
N ALA A 200 14.73 22.37 -12.68
CA ALA A 200 15.82 21.95 -11.78
C ALA A 200 15.38 21.92 -10.31
N SER A 201 14.59 22.92 -9.87
CA SER A 201 14.00 22.96 -8.51
C SER A 201 13.03 21.80 -8.28
N LEU A 202 12.10 21.55 -9.20
CA LEU A 202 11.15 20.44 -9.13
C LEU A 202 11.86 19.08 -9.14
N GLN A 203 12.91 18.92 -9.94
CA GLN A 203 13.70 17.70 -9.97
C GLN A 203 14.44 17.47 -8.65
N LYS A 204 14.92 18.53 -7.98
CA LYS A 204 15.49 18.44 -6.63
C LYS A 204 14.44 18.02 -5.61
N GLN A 205 13.24 18.61 -5.64
CA GLN A 205 12.13 18.21 -4.77
C GLN A 205 11.71 16.75 -5.02
N GLY A 206 11.65 16.32 -6.28
CA GLY A 206 11.38 14.93 -6.65
C GLY A 206 12.41 13.96 -6.06
N ARG A 207 13.70 14.30 -6.08
CA ARG A 207 14.75 13.50 -5.43
C ARG A 207 14.57 13.42 -3.91
N MET A 208 14.30 14.55 -3.24
CA MET A 208 14.03 14.58 -1.79
C MET A 208 12.85 13.68 -1.40
N LEU A 209 11.73 13.75 -2.13
CA LEU A 209 10.56 12.91 -1.87
C LEU A 209 10.85 11.41 -2.07
N VAL A 210 11.68 11.06 -3.05
CA VAL A 210 12.11 9.66 -3.27
C VAL A 210 12.98 9.18 -2.11
N GLU A 211 13.90 10.00 -1.63
CA GLU A 211 14.73 9.70 -0.46
C GLU A 211 13.87 9.52 0.81
N GLU A 212 12.96 10.46 1.08
CA GLU A 212 12.02 10.39 2.20
C GLU A 212 11.14 9.13 2.14
N LYS A 213 10.59 8.82 0.96
CA LYS A 213 9.84 7.57 0.74
C LYS A 213 10.71 6.35 1.03
N SER A 214 11.97 6.35 0.58
CA SER A 214 12.88 5.23 0.83
C SER A 214 13.15 5.03 2.33
N ASP A 215 13.27 6.12 3.10
CA ASP A 215 13.51 6.06 4.53
C ASP A 215 12.27 5.65 5.33
N ILE A 216 11.08 6.08 4.90
CA ILE A 216 9.82 5.61 5.47
C ILE A 216 9.66 4.10 5.25
N ILE A 217 9.98 3.59 4.05
CA ILE A 217 9.92 2.15 3.76
C ILE A 217 10.89 1.37 4.65
N LYS A 218 12.13 1.85 4.86
CA LYS A 218 13.08 1.21 5.78
C LYS A 218 12.54 1.17 7.22
N ARG A 219 11.96 2.27 7.72
CA ARG A 219 11.36 2.31 9.08
C ARG A 219 10.17 1.38 9.20
N LEU A 220 9.34 1.29 8.16
CA LEU A 220 8.21 0.36 8.10
C LEU A 220 8.69 -1.09 8.18
N GLN A 221 9.69 -1.47 7.38
CA GLN A 221 10.27 -2.81 7.40
C GLN A 221 10.83 -3.18 8.78
N LEU A 222 11.58 -2.28 9.42
CA LEU A 222 12.09 -2.50 10.78
C LEU A 222 10.94 -2.68 11.80
N THR A 223 9.86 -1.93 11.64
CA THR A 223 8.66 -2.04 12.50
C THR A 223 7.95 -3.38 12.27
N GLU A 224 7.80 -3.82 11.01
CA GLU A 224 7.23 -5.12 10.65
C GLU A 224 8.06 -6.28 11.22
N GLU A 225 9.39 -6.23 11.14
CA GLU A 225 10.28 -7.21 11.76
C GLU A 225 10.11 -7.27 13.28
N SER A 226 9.96 -6.11 13.94
CA SER A 226 9.71 -6.05 15.38
C SER A 226 8.36 -6.66 15.76
N ASN A 227 7.31 -6.42 14.96
CA ASN A 227 5.99 -7.01 15.15
C ASN A 227 6.00 -8.53 14.95
N ILE A 228 6.78 -9.03 13.98
CA ILE A 228 6.98 -10.47 13.78
C ILE A 228 7.68 -11.08 15.01
N LYS A 229 8.72 -10.44 15.54
CA LYS A 229 9.40 -10.90 16.77
C LYS A 229 8.46 -10.91 17.97
N LEU A 230 7.67 -9.85 18.15
CA LEU A 230 6.68 -9.76 19.23
C LEU A 230 5.60 -10.84 19.11
N THR A 231 5.13 -11.11 17.89
CA THR A 231 4.16 -12.18 17.62
C THR A 231 4.71 -13.56 18.00
N LYS A 232 6.00 -13.82 17.73
CA LYS A 232 6.67 -15.06 18.16
C LYS A 232 6.74 -15.16 19.69
N LEU A 233 7.21 -14.11 20.36
CA LEU A 233 7.27 -14.07 21.82
C LEU A 233 5.89 -14.26 22.46
N PHE A 234 4.85 -13.67 21.87
CA PHE A 234 3.47 -13.84 22.34
C PHE A 234 2.99 -15.29 22.17
N LYS A 235 3.32 -15.94 21.05
CA LYS A 235 3.01 -17.38 20.84
C LYS A 235 3.73 -18.26 21.87
N ASP A 236 5.00 -17.98 22.13
CA ASP A 236 5.80 -18.73 23.11
C ASP A 236 5.27 -18.54 24.54
N ALA A 237 4.96 -17.30 24.93
CA ALA A 237 4.33 -17.00 26.23
C ALA A 237 2.96 -17.68 26.37
N THR A 238 2.14 -17.66 25.30
CA THR A 238 0.83 -18.35 25.29
C THR A 238 1.00 -19.85 25.48
N ARG A 239 2.04 -20.46 24.89
CA ARG A 239 2.36 -21.88 25.07
C ARG A 239 2.76 -22.15 26.52
N GLN A 240 3.67 -21.36 27.08
CA GLN A 240 4.08 -21.49 28.48
C GLN A 240 2.91 -21.35 29.47
N CYS A 241 1.97 -20.42 29.22
CA CYS A 241 0.76 -20.30 30.04
C CYS A 241 -0.12 -21.54 29.98
N LYS A 242 -0.25 -22.18 28.80
CA LYS A 242 -1.01 -23.43 28.65
C LYS A 242 -0.31 -24.59 29.36
N ASP A 243 1.00 -24.69 29.23
CA ASP A 243 1.80 -25.75 29.87
C ASP A 243 1.69 -25.64 31.41
N LEU A 244 1.75 -24.41 31.96
CA LEU A 244 1.54 -24.16 33.39
C LEU A 244 0.11 -24.48 33.85
N GLN A 245 -0.90 -24.13 33.07
CA GLN A 245 -2.29 -24.51 33.37
C GLN A 245 -2.47 -26.03 33.38
N GLN A 246 -1.86 -26.73 32.42
CA GLN A 246 -1.92 -28.19 32.39
C GLN A 246 -1.27 -28.81 33.63
N TYR A 247 -0.12 -28.27 34.05
CA TYR A 247 0.56 -28.69 35.28
C TYR A 247 -0.32 -28.48 36.53
N GLN A 248 -1.02 -27.35 36.63
CA GLN A 248 -1.95 -27.07 37.73
C GLN A 248 -3.18 -27.99 37.73
N MET A 249 -3.67 -28.40 36.56
CA MET A 249 -4.81 -29.31 36.45
C MET A 249 -4.42 -30.78 36.71
N GLU A 250 -3.17 -31.15 36.41
CA GLU A 250 -2.61 -32.46 36.76
C GLU A 250 -2.29 -32.57 38.26
N ASP A 251 -2.16 -31.46 38.99
CA ASP A 251 -1.94 -31.39 40.45
C ASP A 251 -3.17 -31.84 41.31
N GLY A 252 -4.16 -32.48 40.67
CA GLY A 252 -5.19 -33.26 41.36
C GLY A 252 -4.56 -34.43 42.14
N GLU A 253 -5.25 -34.91 43.18
CA GLU A 253 -4.79 -35.83 44.25
C GLU A 253 -3.97 -37.08 43.85
N ASN A 254 -3.82 -37.38 42.57
CA ASN A 254 -3.00 -38.47 42.05
C ASN A 254 -1.69 -38.03 41.36
N ALA A 255 -1.32 -36.75 41.40
CA ALA A 255 0.01 -36.30 40.99
C ALA A 255 1.05 -36.85 41.99
N PRO A 256 2.08 -37.59 41.55
CA PRO A 256 3.13 -38.03 42.45
C PRO A 256 3.92 -36.80 42.92
N LYS A 257 3.62 -36.35 44.14
CA LYS A 257 4.29 -35.24 44.82
C LYS A 257 5.61 -35.76 45.36
N PHE A 258 6.66 -35.67 44.55
CA PHE A 258 8.01 -35.82 45.05
C PHE A 258 8.53 -34.47 45.51
N THR A 259 8.94 -34.38 46.76
CA THR A 259 9.81 -33.31 47.21
C THR A 259 11.17 -33.42 46.50
N LEU A 260 11.89 -32.30 46.32
CA LEU A 260 13.26 -32.33 45.79
C LEU A 260 14.20 -33.23 46.61
N ALA A 261 13.88 -33.48 47.88
CA ALA A 261 14.61 -34.38 48.76
C ALA A 261 14.36 -35.85 48.39
N GLU A 262 13.09 -36.27 48.29
CA GLU A 262 12.72 -37.63 47.89
C GLU A 262 13.26 -37.98 46.50
N LEU A 263 13.20 -37.03 45.56
CA LEU A 263 13.75 -37.26 44.23
C LEU A 263 15.27 -37.50 44.27
N ARG A 264 16.00 -36.81 45.16
CA ARG A 264 17.44 -37.05 45.34
C ARG A 264 17.71 -38.41 45.98
N GLU A 265 16.95 -38.78 47.00
CA GLU A 265 17.07 -40.09 47.66
C GLU A 265 16.84 -41.22 46.68
N VAL A 266 15.75 -41.17 45.90
CA VAL A 266 15.43 -42.19 44.88
C VAL A 266 16.51 -42.23 43.80
N LEU A 267 17.08 -41.09 43.39
CA LEU A 267 18.20 -41.07 42.44
C LEU A 267 19.46 -41.72 43.01
N GLN A 268 19.77 -41.45 44.28
CA GLN A 268 20.91 -42.03 44.98
C GLN A 268 20.74 -43.54 45.15
N GLU A 269 19.56 -43.97 45.58
CA GLU A 269 19.20 -45.39 45.70
C GLU A 269 19.26 -46.08 44.35
N LYS A 270 18.68 -45.49 43.30
CA LYS A 270 18.77 -46.01 41.93
C LYS A 270 20.23 -46.19 41.49
N ASN A 271 21.09 -45.21 41.77
CA ASN A 271 22.51 -45.31 41.41
C ASN A 271 23.23 -46.39 42.22
N LEU A 272 22.93 -46.51 43.52
CA LEU A 272 23.48 -47.55 44.39
C LEU A 272 23.06 -48.95 43.92
N LEU A 273 21.76 -49.15 43.67
CA LEU A 273 21.19 -50.40 43.18
C LEU A 273 21.72 -50.73 41.80
N LYS A 274 21.89 -49.74 40.92
CA LYS A 274 22.52 -49.96 39.61
C LYS A 274 23.96 -50.47 39.75
N GLY A 275 24.73 -49.92 40.69
CA GLY A 275 26.06 -50.44 41.02
C GLY A 275 26.00 -51.88 41.53
N LYS A 276 25.08 -52.17 42.46
CA LYS A 276 24.87 -53.52 43.01
C LYS A 276 24.47 -54.54 41.93
N VAL A 277 23.58 -54.16 41.02
CA VAL A 277 23.16 -55.00 39.90
C VAL A 277 24.34 -55.30 38.98
N MET A 278 25.17 -54.30 38.67
CA MET A 278 26.39 -54.53 37.88
C MET A 278 27.36 -55.52 38.55
N GLU A 279 27.59 -55.39 39.87
CA GLU A 279 28.42 -56.34 40.63
C GLU A 279 27.85 -57.76 40.56
N LEU A 280 26.54 -57.90 40.78
CA LEU A 280 25.87 -59.20 40.75
C LEU A 280 25.85 -59.81 39.34
N GLU A 281 25.70 -59.00 38.30
CA GLU A 281 25.82 -59.45 36.91
C GLU A 281 27.24 -59.93 36.59
N GLU A 282 28.27 -59.26 37.11
CA GLU A 282 29.67 -59.69 36.99
C GLU A 282 29.93 -61.01 37.73
N GLU A 283 29.44 -61.15 38.96
CA GLU A 283 29.53 -62.40 39.74
C GLU A 283 28.81 -63.57 39.04
N LEU A 284 27.60 -63.32 38.50
CA LEU A 284 26.84 -64.33 37.75
C LEU A 284 27.52 -64.72 36.44
N GLU A 285 28.18 -63.79 35.75
CA GLU A 285 28.96 -64.10 34.55
C GLU A 285 30.18 -64.96 34.88
N GLN A 286 30.84 -64.72 36.01
CA GLN A 286 31.94 -65.57 36.48
C GLN A 286 31.49 -67.00 36.84
N LEU A 287 30.25 -67.14 37.34
CA LEU A 287 29.67 -68.43 37.73
C LEU A 287 28.93 -69.14 36.58
N ARG A 288 28.75 -68.49 35.43
CA ARG A 288 28.11 -69.14 34.28
C ARG A 288 28.95 -70.34 33.86
N PRO A 289 28.40 -71.56 33.95
CA PRO A 289 29.10 -72.75 33.50
C PRO A 289 29.40 -72.59 32.02
N LYS A 290 30.69 -72.61 31.68
CA LYS A 290 31.19 -72.56 30.30
C LYS A 290 30.77 -73.86 29.62
N SER A 291 29.54 -73.85 29.09
CA SER A 291 28.88 -74.81 28.21
C SER A 291 29.59 -76.17 28.06
N SER A 292 29.25 -77.13 28.92
CA SER A 292 29.34 -78.55 28.56
C SER A 292 27.97 -78.99 28.03
N SER A 293 27.94 -79.12 26.71
CA SER A 293 26.96 -79.85 25.90
C SER A 293 26.48 -81.16 26.54
N SER A 294 25.16 -81.39 26.59
CA SER A 294 24.51 -82.60 26.03
C SER A 294 23.03 -82.71 26.42
N SER A 295 22.19 -82.57 25.38
CA SER A 295 21.10 -83.48 25.00
C SER A 295 19.89 -83.74 25.91
N SER A 296 18.73 -83.61 25.24
CA SER A 296 17.49 -84.39 25.36
C SER A 296 16.61 -84.20 26.59
N SER A 297 15.48 -83.51 26.42
CA SER A 297 14.21 -84.20 26.12
C SER A 297 13.06 -83.24 25.82
N GLU A 298 12.12 -83.81 25.08
CA GLU A 298 11.03 -83.23 24.30
C GLU A 298 9.91 -82.49 25.07
N THR A 299 9.24 -81.64 24.29
CA THR A 299 7.80 -81.29 24.35
C THR A 299 7.27 -80.47 25.53
N ASN A 300 7.13 -79.16 25.32
CA ASN A 300 5.81 -78.53 25.22
C ASN A 300 5.90 -77.19 24.46
N LYS A 301 5.00 -77.04 23.48
CA LYS A 301 4.74 -75.82 22.72
C LYS A 301 3.81 -74.93 23.55
N ASP A 302 4.26 -73.73 23.89
CA ASP A 302 3.49 -72.48 23.71
C ASP A 302 4.36 -71.26 24.06
N LEU A 303 4.72 -70.54 23.00
CA LEU A 303 4.88 -69.08 22.89
C LEU A 303 5.25 -68.30 24.17
N LEU A 304 6.52 -67.90 24.31
CA LEU A 304 6.97 -66.55 23.93
C LEU A 304 8.49 -66.47 24.00
N PHE A 305 9.04 -65.83 22.98
CA PHE A 305 10.43 -65.58 22.70
C PHE A 305 11.07 -64.66 23.74
N GLU A 306 12.05 -65.15 24.50
CA GLU A 306 12.99 -64.28 25.22
C GLU A 306 14.42 -64.86 25.16
N THR A 307 15.07 -64.51 24.05
CA THR A 307 16.44 -63.96 23.98
C THR A 307 17.52 -64.56 24.88
N ARG A 308 18.36 -65.41 24.28
CA ARG A 308 19.73 -65.61 24.75
C ARG A 308 20.73 -65.67 23.59
N SER A 309 21.63 -64.69 23.62
CA SER A 309 22.97 -64.64 23.00
C SER A 309 23.06 -64.57 21.46
N SER A 310 23.50 -63.42 20.93
CA SER A 310 24.93 -63.19 20.64
C SER A 310 25.15 -61.96 19.74
N ASN A 311 26.07 -61.10 20.18
CA ASN A 311 26.92 -60.16 19.43
C ASN A 311 26.36 -58.83 18.89
N SER A 312 26.96 -57.77 19.46
CA SER A 312 27.39 -56.49 18.85
C SER A 312 26.44 -55.85 17.85
N ASP A 313 25.74 -54.82 18.30
CA ASP A 313 25.79 -53.51 17.63
C ASP A 313 25.29 -52.47 18.62
N GLU A 314 26.17 -51.56 18.98
CA GLU A 314 25.91 -50.40 19.82
C GLU A 314 24.85 -49.52 19.14
N CYS A 315 23.58 -49.82 19.42
CA CYS A 315 22.44 -49.11 18.85
C CYS A 315 22.36 -47.74 19.53
N THR A 316 23.02 -46.75 18.93
CA THR A 316 22.87 -45.35 19.31
C THR A 316 21.40 -44.97 19.24
N VAL A 317 20.78 -44.77 20.40
CA VAL A 317 19.39 -44.38 20.55
C VAL A 317 19.26 -42.94 20.02
N TYR A 318 18.97 -42.79 18.74
CA TYR A 318 18.53 -41.52 18.19
C TYR A 318 17.16 -41.21 18.80
N GLY A 319 17.14 -40.22 19.70
CA GLY A 319 15.91 -39.63 20.22
C GLY A 319 15.03 -39.14 19.07
N PRO A 320 13.71 -38.99 19.30
CA PRO A 320 12.75 -38.66 18.24
C PRO A 320 13.27 -37.51 17.39
N ILE A 321 13.54 -37.78 16.10
CA ILE A 321 13.96 -36.75 15.16
C ILE A 321 12.96 -35.59 15.29
N ASN A 322 13.45 -34.38 15.56
CA ASN A 322 12.62 -33.19 15.68
C ASN A 322 11.75 -33.10 14.42
N LYS A 323 10.51 -33.57 14.50
CA LYS A 323 9.56 -33.43 13.40
C LYS A 323 9.35 -31.94 13.27
N GLU A 324 9.79 -31.39 12.13
CA GLU A 324 9.50 -30.01 11.83
C GLU A 324 8.00 -29.79 12.00
N PRO A 325 7.57 -28.67 12.63
CA PRO A 325 6.17 -28.37 12.83
C PRO A 325 5.41 -28.60 11.52
N GLU A 326 4.25 -29.24 11.56
CA GLU A 326 3.52 -29.59 10.34
C GLU A 326 3.17 -28.34 9.50
N GLU A 327 3.15 -27.17 10.14
CA GLU A 327 3.14 -25.83 9.52
C GLU A 327 4.29 -25.58 8.54
N LYS A 328 5.51 -26.06 8.81
CA LYS A 328 6.64 -25.98 7.89
C LYS A 328 6.57 -27.02 6.78
N LEU A 329 6.11 -28.23 7.09
CA LEU A 329 5.99 -29.31 6.11
C LEU A 329 4.87 -29.07 5.11
N ARG A 330 3.79 -28.37 5.51
CA ARG A 330 2.65 -28.03 4.64
C ARG A 330 2.15 -26.60 4.84
N PRO A 331 2.94 -25.57 4.47
CA PRO A 331 2.55 -24.17 4.67
C PRO A 331 1.19 -23.83 4.06
N TRP A 332 0.85 -24.41 2.91
CA TRP A 332 -0.44 -24.20 2.23
C TRP A 332 -1.66 -24.65 3.04
N LYS A 333 -1.51 -25.57 4.00
CA LYS A 333 -2.62 -25.96 4.90
C LYS A 333 -2.89 -24.90 5.98
N TYR A 334 -1.88 -24.09 6.32
CA TYR A 334 -1.92 -23.14 7.45
C TYR A 334 -1.86 -21.68 7.01
N GLU A 335 -1.71 -21.41 5.71
CA GLU A 335 -1.78 -20.06 5.16
C GLU A 335 -3.17 -19.41 5.36
N ARG A 336 -4.21 -20.23 5.53
CA ARG A 336 -5.49 -19.76 6.08
C ARG A 336 -5.31 -19.47 7.57
N LYS A 337 -4.92 -18.24 7.89
CA LYS A 337 -4.94 -17.70 9.26
C LYS A 337 -6.28 -18.07 9.90
N ASP A 338 -6.25 -18.78 11.03
CA ASP A 338 -7.44 -19.23 11.75
C ASP A 338 -8.45 -18.09 11.88
N SER A 339 -9.59 -18.22 11.19
CA SER A 339 -10.69 -17.26 11.25
C SER A 339 -11.15 -17.09 12.70
N GLY A 340 -11.49 -15.85 13.08
CA GLY A 340 -12.01 -15.54 14.40
C GLY A 340 -13.28 -16.32 14.72
N VAL A 341 -14.08 -16.68 13.70
CA VAL A 341 -15.30 -17.49 13.83
C VAL A 341 -15.01 -18.84 14.49
N ARG A 342 -13.87 -19.46 14.15
CA ARG A 342 -13.47 -20.75 14.73
C ARG A 342 -13.21 -20.67 16.23
N LYS A 343 -12.91 -19.48 16.78
CA LYS A 343 -12.76 -19.27 18.23
C LYS A 343 -14.10 -19.33 18.94
N PHE A 344 -15.19 -18.90 18.32
CA PHE A 344 -16.54 -18.99 18.89
C PHE A 344 -16.99 -20.45 19.05
N PHE A 345 -16.70 -21.30 18.05
CA PHE A 345 -17.04 -22.73 18.11
C PHE A 345 -16.00 -23.60 18.83
N ARG A 346 -14.91 -23.02 19.35
CA ARG A 346 -13.84 -23.77 20.00
C ARG A 346 -14.34 -24.54 21.23
N PHE A 347 -15.39 -24.05 21.89
CA PHE A 347 -16.04 -24.75 22.99
C PHE A 347 -16.47 -26.17 22.57
N PHE A 348 -17.13 -26.31 21.42
CA PHE A 348 -17.59 -27.61 20.89
C PHE A 348 -16.46 -28.54 20.42
N PHE A 349 -15.32 -28.00 19.96
CA PHE A 349 -14.20 -28.84 19.53
C PHE A 349 -13.28 -29.27 20.67
N LYS A 350 -13.23 -28.48 21.76
CA LYS A 350 -12.34 -28.77 22.90
C LYS A 350 -13.00 -29.73 23.89
N GLU A 351 -14.32 -29.73 23.99
CA GLU A 351 -15.09 -30.81 24.61
C GLU A 351 -15.24 -32.00 23.66
N GLY A 352 -14.09 -32.60 23.35
CA GLY A 352 -14.07 -34.00 22.96
C GLY A 352 -14.63 -34.83 24.12
N PHE A 353 -15.93 -35.09 24.07
CA PHE A 353 -16.58 -36.35 24.47
C PHE A 353 -16.01 -36.99 25.74
N LYS A 354 -16.15 -36.30 26.89
CA LYS A 354 -16.10 -36.99 28.17
C LYS A 354 -17.51 -37.07 28.71
N ASP A 355 -17.99 -38.30 28.83
CA ASP A 355 -19.26 -38.67 29.43
C ASP A 355 -19.54 -37.82 30.67
N SER A 356 -20.68 -37.13 30.64
CA SER A 356 -21.14 -36.28 31.73
C SER A 356 -21.63 -37.14 32.90
N PRO A 357 -21.11 -36.95 34.12
CA PRO A 357 -21.92 -37.07 35.30
C PRO A 357 -22.50 -35.69 35.62
N MET A 358 -23.83 -35.65 35.61
CA MET A 358 -24.68 -34.60 36.15
C MET A 358 -24.14 -34.07 37.49
N HIS A 359 -23.81 -32.77 37.56
CA HIS A 359 -24.34 -31.86 38.58
C HIS A 359 -23.81 -30.43 38.38
N ALA A 360 -24.77 -29.50 38.28
CA ALA A 360 -24.56 -28.07 38.45
C ALA A 360 -24.04 -27.74 39.88
N PRO A 361 -23.40 -26.58 40.10
CA PRO A 361 -24.19 -25.35 40.21
C PRO A 361 -23.58 -24.12 39.50
N SER A 362 -24.53 -23.26 39.11
CA SER A 362 -24.42 -21.87 38.66
C SER A 362 -23.18 -21.08 39.13
N SER A 363 -22.41 -20.58 38.17
CA SER A 363 -21.45 -19.49 38.38
C SER A 363 -21.92 -18.24 37.62
N PRO A 364 -21.82 -17.03 38.19
CA PRO A 364 -22.59 -15.89 37.77
C PRO A 364 -22.01 -15.22 36.52
N VAL A 365 -22.93 -14.74 35.67
CA VAL A 365 -22.66 -13.97 34.45
C VAL A 365 -21.74 -12.77 34.76
N PRO A 366 -20.60 -12.62 34.07
CA PRO A 366 -19.73 -11.47 34.27
C PRO A 366 -20.42 -10.20 33.72
N PRO A 367 -20.35 -9.07 34.44
CA PRO A 367 -21.02 -7.86 34.01
C PRO A 367 -20.34 -7.32 32.75
N MET A 368 -21.15 -7.03 31.73
CA MET A 368 -20.68 -6.38 30.51
C MET A 368 -20.08 -5.03 30.88
N ARG A 369 -18.82 -4.81 30.50
CA ARG A 369 -18.20 -3.48 30.52
C ARG A 369 -19.00 -2.59 29.57
N THR A 370 -19.93 -1.81 30.11
CA THR A 370 -20.50 -0.66 29.42
C THR A 370 -19.37 0.31 29.13
N MET A 371 -19.09 0.53 27.84
CA MET A 371 -18.17 1.54 27.36
C MET A 371 -18.65 2.91 27.85
N SER A 372 -17.85 3.53 28.72
CA SER A 372 -18.03 4.91 29.10
C SER A 372 -17.95 5.77 27.85
N SER A 373 -19.10 6.34 27.46
CA SER A 373 -19.19 7.33 26.41
C SER A 373 -18.21 8.47 26.70
N LEU A 374 -17.22 8.63 25.84
CA LEU A 374 -16.30 9.76 25.84
C LEU A 374 -17.12 11.04 25.63
N SER A 375 -17.37 11.75 26.72
CA SER A 375 -17.95 13.08 26.69
C SER A 375 -16.96 14.04 26.05
N ASN A 376 -17.39 14.65 24.95
CA ASN A 376 -16.73 15.73 24.22
C ASN A 376 -16.04 16.74 25.14
N ILE A 377 -14.72 16.80 25.08
CA ILE A 377 -13.96 17.95 25.59
C ILE A 377 -14.15 19.06 24.56
N ASN A 378 -15.09 19.93 24.87
CA ASN A 378 -15.38 21.15 24.14
C ASN A 378 -14.21 22.13 24.38
N VAL A 379 -13.38 22.34 23.36
CA VAL A 379 -12.26 23.28 23.40
C VAL A 379 -12.84 24.70 23.42
N SER A 380 -12.75 25.35 24.57
CA SER A 380 -13.10 26.77 24.70
C SER A 380 -12.05 27.63 24.00
N PRO A 381 -12.45 28.63 23.18
CA PRO A 381 -11.51 29.48 22.48
C PRO A 381 -10.90 30.49 23.45
N ARG A 382 -9.56 30.49 23.55
CA ARG A 382 -8.83 31.56 24.22
C ARG A 382 -8.85 32.81 23.34
N SER A 383 -9.47 33.86 23.87
CA SER A 383 -9.29 35.27 23.55
C SER A 383 -7.83 35.69 23.62
#